data_AF-A0A8T6PEC5-F1
#
_entry.id   AF-A0A8T6PEC5-F1
#
_cell.length_a   1.000
_cell.length_b   1.000
_cell.length_c   1.000
_cell.angle_alpha   90.00
_cell.angle_beta   90.00
_cell.angle_gamma   90.00
#
_symmetry.space_group_name_H-M   'P 1'
#
loop_
_entity.id
_entity.type
_entity.pdbx_description
1 polymer ?
#
loop_
_entity_poly.entity_id
_entity_poly.type
_entity_poly.pdbx_seq_one_letter_code
_entity_poly.pdbx_strand_id
1 'polypeptide(L)'
;MYDSNLTHEEREKFIRLCQAAQASVRAGNLTEARLYYRVAVQLHPYSSSVWLALAKIASTVADQQVALENVLSINPRHPEARQLLADLMTSGGSSPA
;
A
#
# COMPACT_ATOMS: atom_id res chain seq x y z
N MET A 1 -5.77 -26.60 -4.57
CA MET A 1 -5.64 -25.50 -5.54
C MET A 1 -6.57 -24.41 -5.04
N TYR A 2 -6.03 -23.30 -4.50
CA TYR A 2 -6.85 -22.26 -3.88
C TYR A 2 -7.68 -21.58 -4.97
N ASP A 3 -9.00 -21.59 -4.79
CA ASP A 3 -9.96 -21.08 -5.76
C ASP A 3 -9.60 -19.65 -6.15
N SER A 4 -9.15 -19.48 -7.39
CA SER A 4 -8.63 -18.22 -7.93
C SER A 4 -9.77 -17.29 -8.37
N ASN A 5 -10.87 -17.27 -7.61
CA ASN A 5 -12.00 -16.38 -7.83
C ASN A 5 -12.55 -15.93 -6.48
N LEU A 6 -12.20 -14.70 -6.10
CA LEU A 6 -12.83 -13.98 -5.00
C LEU A 6 -14.35 -14.04 -5.13
N THR A 7 -15.01 -14.21 -3.99
CA THR A 7 -16.44 -14.08 -3.91
C THR A 7 -16.87 -12.68 -4.33
N HIS A 8 -18.11 -12.56 -4.83
CA HIS A 8 -18.70 -11.25 -5.13
C HIS A 8 -18.65 -10.30 -3.92
N GLU A 9 -18.88 -10.86 -2.72
CA GLU A 9 -18.84 -10.14 -1.45
C GLU A 9 -17.45 -9.58 -1.14
N GLU A 10 -16.38 -10.37 -1.28
CA GLU A 10 -15.00 -9.91 -1.03
C GLU A 10 -14.59 -8.79 -1.97
N ARG A 11 -15.01 -8.89 -3.25
CA ARG A 11 -14.74 -7.85 -4.25
C ARG A 11 -15.46 -6.55 -3.91
N GLU A 12 -16.73 -6.62 -3.52
CA GLU A 12 -17.46 -5.44 -3.06
C GLU A 12 -16.83 -4.84 -1.81
N LYS A 13 -16.47 -5.68 -0.84
CA LYS A 13 -15.83 -5.25 0.40
C LYS A 13 -14.51 -4.54 0.11
N PHE A 14 -13.69 -5.07 -0.79
CA PHE A 14 -12.45 -4.43 -1.23
C PHE A 14 -12.70 -3.05 -1.84
N ILE A 15 -13.69 -2.92 -2.72
CA ILE A 15 -14.06 -1.64 -3.34
C ILE A 15 -14.47 -0.64 -2.27
N ARG A 16 -15.35 -1.03 -1.34
CA ARG A 16 -15.80 -0.16 -0.23
C ARG A 16 -14.64 0.29 0.65
N LEU A 17 -13.72 -0.62 0.99
CA LEU A 17 -12.53 -0.30 1.78
C LEU A 17 -11.63 0.70 1.05
N CYS A 18 -11.40 0.53 -0.25
CA CYS A 18 -10.61 1.48 -1.03
C CYS A 18 -11.27 2.86 -1.10
N GLN A 19 -12.59 2.91 -1.30
CA GLN A 19 -13.34 4.18 -1.32
C GLN A 19 -13.30 4.89 0.03
N ALA A 20 -13.51 4.15 1.13
CA ALA A 20 -13.42 4.69 2.49
C ALA A 20 -12.01 5.22 2.77
N ALA A 21 -10.97 4.45 2.44
CA ALA A 21 -9.59 4.86 2.58
C ALA A 21 -9.30 6.17 1.84
N GLN A 22 -9.70 6.27 0.56
CA GLN A 22 -9.53 7.48 -0.23
C GLN A 22 -10.29 8.68 0.34
N ALA A 23 -11.50 8.46 0.86
CA ALA A 23 -12.27 9.51 1.53
C ALA A 23 -11.57 10.01 2.80
N SER A 24 -11.06 9.10 3.63
CA SER A 24 -10.29 9.46 4.83
C SER A 24 -8.98 10.19 4.47
N VAL A 25 -8.29 9.81 3.38
CA VAL A 25 -7.13 10.58 2.88
C VAL A 25 -7.52 12.00 2.52
N ARG A 26 -8.61 12.19 1.76
CA ARG A 26 -9.10 13.52 1.38
C ARG A 26 -9.53 14.37 2.58
N ALA A 27 -10.02 13.73 3.64
CA ALA A 27 -10.39 14.38 4.90
C ALA A 27 -9.20 14.66 5.82
N GLY A 28 -7.97 14.25 5.47
CA GLY A 28 -6.78 14.38 6.33
C GLY A 28 -6.69 13.32 7.44
N ASN A 29 -7.63 12.38 7.50
CA ASN A 29 -7.71 11.32 8.50
C ASN A 29 -6.79 10.14 8.12
N LEU A 30 -5.49 10.37 8.08
CA LEU A 30 -4.51 9.37 7.61
C LEU A 30 -4.47 8.08 8.44
N THR A 31 -4.74 8.17 9.75
CA THR A 31 -4.82 6.99 10.62
C THR A 31 -5.94 6.05 10.18
N GLU A 32 -7.12 6.60 9.90
CA GLU A 32 -8.26 5.81 9.45
C GLU A 32 -8.04 5.26 8.03
N ALA A 33 -7.49 6.08 7.13
CA ALA A 33 -7.13 5.65 5.78
C ALA A 33 -6.17 4.44 5.79
N ARG A 34 -5.15 4.46 6.66
CA ARG A 34 -4.22 3.33 6.82
C ARG A 34 -4.95 2.06 7.28
N LEU A 35 -5.91 2.16 8.20
CA LEU A 35 -6.68 1.00 8.65
C LEU A 35 -7.47 0.37 7.50
N TYR A 36 -8.20 1.18 6.73
CA TYR A 36 -8.97 0.68 5.58
C TYR A 36 -8.07 0.03 4.53
N TYR A 37 -6.95 0.66 4.16
CA TYR A 37 -6.05 0.07 3.18
C TYR A 37 -5.34 -1.19 3.70
N ARG A 38 -5.03 -1.30 5.01
CA ARG A 38 -4.47 -2.53 5.59
C ARG A 38 -5.42 -3.72 5.45
N VAL A 39 -6.73 -3.50 5.61
CA VAL A 39 -7.73 -4.55 5.35
C VAL A 39 -7.84 -4.83 3.84
N ALA A 40 -7.79 -3.79 3.00
CA ALA A 40 -7.85 -3.96 1.55
C ALA A 40 -6.70 -4.81 0.99
N VAL A 41 -5.46 -4.64 1.48
CA VAL A 41 -4.32 -5.49 1.06
C VAL A 41 -4.41 -6.92 1.58
N GLN A 42 -5.13 -7.18 2.68
CA GLN A 42 -5.37 -8.55 3.12
C GLN A 42 -6.35 -9.29 2.18
N LEU A 43 -7.35 -8.57 1.65
CA LEU A 43 -8.27 -9.12 0.65
C LEU A 43 -7.62 -9.27 -0.73
N HIS A 44 -6.78 -8.30 -1.11
CA HIS A 44 -6.10 -8.27 -2.42
C HIS A 44 -4.59 -8.00 -2.26
N PRO A 45 -3.82 -9.01 -1.82
CA PRO A 45 -2.39 -8.84 -1.55
C PRO A 45 -1.56 -8.56 -2.81
N TYR A 46 -2.07 -8.89 -4.00
CA TYR A 46 -1.41 -8.63 -5.28
C TYR A 46 -1.78 -7.28 -5.90
N SER A 47 -2.42 -6.37 -5.15
CA SER A 47 -2.77 -5.03 -5.65
C SER A 47 -1.64 -4.03 -5.39
N SER A 48 -0.78 -3.83 -6.40
CA SER A 48 0.33 -2.87 -6.32
C SER A 48 -0.16 -1.43 -6.07
N SER A 49 -1.35 -1.07 -6.55
CA SER A 49 -1.92 0.28 -6.32
C SER A 49 -2.31 0.53 -4.87
N VAL A 50 -2.83 -0.48 -4.16
CA VAL A 50 -3.20 -0.34 -2.74
C VAL A 50 -1.95 -0.32 -1.86
N TRP A 51 -0.95 -1.15 -2.17
CA TRP A 51 0.36 -1.07 -1.50
C TRP A 51 1.01 0.30 -1.69
N LEU A 52 0.96 0.86 -2.89
CA LEU A 52 1.47 2.20 -3.16
C LEU A 52 0.68 3.26 -2.39
N ALA A 53 -0.64 3.13 -2.29
CA ALA A 53 -1.47 4.03 -1.50
C ALA A 53 -1.10 3.98 -0.01
N LEU A 54 -0.85 2.79 0.55
CA LEU A 54 -0.34 2.64 1.92
C LEU A 54 1.02 3.31 2.10
N ALA A 55 1.96 3.10 1.17
CA ALA A 55 3.29 3.70 1.23
C ALA A 55 3.21 5.23 1.30
N LYS A 56 2.33 5.85 0.49
CA LYS A 56 2.17 7.32 0.44
C LYS A 56 1.64 7.94 1.74
N ILE A 57 0.93 7.17 2.56
CA ILE A 57 0.35 7.66 3.81
C ILE A 57 0.94 6.98 5.06
N ALA A 58 2.05 6.27 4.89
CA ALA A 58 2.72 5.55 5.96
C ALA A 58 3.10 6.50 7.11
N SER A 59 2.96 6.02 8.35
CA SER A 59 3.31 6.79 9.55
C SER A 59 4.80 6.75 9.87
N THR A 60 5.53 5.77 9.33
CA THR A 60 6.95 5.57 9.59
C THR A 60 7.70 5.27 8.30
N VAL A 61 8.99 5.59 8.28
CA VAL A 61 9.91 5.24 7.17
C VAL A 61 9.94 3.73 6.94
N ALA A 62 9.96 2.93 8.02
CA ALA A 62 9.96 1.48 7.93
C ALA A 62 8.68 0.94 7.24
N ASP A 63 7.50 1.44 7.63
CA ASP A 63 6.24 1.04 7.00
C ASP A 63 6.18 1.46 5.53
N GLN A 64 6.70 2.66 5.22
CA GLN A 64 6.78 3.16 3.85
C GLN A 64 7.66 2.24 2.99
N GLN A 65 8.85 1.87 3.50
CA GLN A 65 9.77 0.97 2.82
C GLN A 65 9.12 -0.38 2.52
N VAL A 66 8.55 -1.05 3.53
CA VAL A 66 7.91 -2.36 3.36
C VAL A 66 6.77 -2.30 2.33
N ALA A 67 5.96 -1.24 2.35
CA ALA A 67 4.88 -1.08 1.39
C ALA A 67 5.43 -0.89 -0.04
N LEU A 68 6.49 -0.11 -0.25
CA LEU A 68 7.14 0.08 -1.54
C LEU A 68 7.79 -1.21 -2.06
N GLU A 69 8.43 -1.98 -1.18
CA GLU A 69 8.99 -3.29 -1.52
C GLU A 69 7.90 -4.26 -1.99
N ASN A 70 6.72 -4.25 -1.36
CA ASN A 70 5.57 -5.01 -1.84
C ASN A 70 5.05 -4.54 -3.21
N VAL A 71 5.05 -3.23 -3.49
CA VAL A 71 4.73 -2.73 -4.84
C VAL A 71 5.69 -3.33 -5.87
N LEU A 72 6.98 -3.35 -5.56
CA LEU A 72 8.03 -3.81 -6.47
C LEU A 72 8.10 -5.34 -6.57
N SER A 73 7.69 -6.09 -5.55
CA SER A 73 7.57 -7.55 -5.66
C SER A 73 6.43 -7.95 -6.61
N ILE A 74 5.34 -7.18 -6.64
CA ILE A 74 4.19 -7.39 -7.53
C ILE A 74 4.47 -6.85 -8.94
N ASN A 75 4.99 -5.62 -9.02
CA ASN A 75 5.35 -4.96 -10.27
C ASN A 75 6.78 -4.42 -10.17
N PRO A 76 7.78 -5.24 -10.53
CA PRO A 76 9.19 -4.85 -10.43
C PRO A 76 9.54 -3.59 -11.20
N ARG A 77 8.77 -3.23 -12.23
CA ARG A 77 9.01 -2.07 -13.11
C ARG A 77 8.16 -0.85 -12.72
N HIS A 78 7.51 -0.84 -11.55
CA HIS A 78 6.70 0.29 -11.13
C HIS A 78 7.54 1.56 -10.94
N PRO A 79 7.40 2.59 -11.79
CA PRO A 79 8.33 3.72 -11.82
C PRO A 79 8.27 4.53 -10.54
N GLU A 80 7.07 4.85 -10.05
CA GLU A 80 6.89 5.67 -8.84
C GLU A 80 7.45 4.99 -7.58
N ALA A 81 7.22 3.68 -7.40
CA ALA A 81 7.71 2.98 -6.22
C ALA A 81 9.24 2.87 -6.20
N ARG A 82 9.88 2.68 -7.37
CA ARG A 82 11.35 2.72 -7.47
C ARG A 82 11.90 4.08 -7.08
N GLN A 83 11.27 5.15 -7.56
CA GLN A 83 11.68 6.51 -7.24
C GLN A 83 11.55 6.79 -5.73
N LEU A 84 10.38 6.53 -5.16
CA LEU A 84 10.13 6.75 -3.73
C LEU A 84 11.08 5.93 -2.84
N LEU A 85 11.39 4.69 -3.22
CA LEU A 85 12.33 3.85 -2.46
C LEU A 85 13.77 4.38 -2.56
N ALA A 86 14.19 4.85 -3.74
CA ALA A 86 15.50 5.49 -3.89
C ALA A 86 15.61 6.79 -3.08
N ASP A 87 14.56 7.62 -3.09
CA ASP A 87 14.49 8.84 -2.28
C ASP A 87 14.53 8.51 -0.78
N LEU A 88 13.89 7.43 -0.35
CA LEU A 88 13.91 6.96 1.03
C LEU A 88 15.31 6.50 1.46
N MET A 89 16.03 5.78 0.59
CA MET A 89 17.41 5.32 0.86
C MET A 89 18.42 6.46 0.91
N THR A 90 18.24 7.49 0.08
CA THR A 90 19.14 8.66 0.08
C THR A 90 18.89 9.59 1.27
N SER A 91 17.64 9.72 1.70
CA SER A 91 17.25 10.53 2.87
C SER A 91 17.45 9.82 4.21
N GLY A 92 17.35 8.49 4.24
CA GLY A 92 17.61 7.62 5.40
C GLY A 92 19.03 7.05 5.46
N GLY A 93 19.90 7.37 4.49
CA GLY A 93 21.27 6.89 4.35
C GLY A 93 22.29 7.45 5.35
N SER A 94 21.87 7.74 6.58
CA SER A 94 22.74 7.93 7.74
C SER A 94 22.48 6.83 8.77
N SER A 95 22.80 5.59 8.40
CA SER A 95 23.59 4.67 9.23
C SER A 95 23.96 3.42 8.43
N PRO A 96 25.26 3.22 8.12
CA PRO A 96 25.77 1.96 7.61
C PRO A 96 26.03 0.96 8.75
N ALA A 97 25.76 -0.31 8.46
CA ALA A 97 26.22 -1.55 9.13
C ALA A 97 25.69 -1.85 10.55
#